data_AF-A0A950E1B6-F1
#
_entry.id   AF-A0A950E1B6-F1
#
_cell.length_a   1.000
_cell.length_b   1.000
_cell.length_c   1.000
_cell.angle_alpha   90.00
_cell.angle_beta   90.00
_cell.angle_gamma   90.00
#
_symmetry.space_group_name_H-M   'P 1'
#
loop_
_entity.id
_entity.type
_entity.pdbx_description
1 polymer ?
#
loop_
_entity_poly.entity_id
_entity_poly.type
_entity_poly.pdbx_seq_one_letter_code
_entity_poly.pdbx_strand_id
1 'polypeptide(L)'
;MSDTFIEKYVAVPESILATDSGSAYSKVAKQFRLHLQVNHSERLAGPEPGQHLNLSEGFTARQDRSELCIYLNLEPKYLLDYAAEAAFREDHRRLPRRSAT
;
A
#
# COMPACT_ATOMS: atom_id res chain seq x y z
N MET A 1 6.98 21.64 -6.61
CA MET A 1 5.51 21.52 -6.74
C MET A 1 5.05 20.63 -5.61
N SER A 2 4.52 21.28 -4.57
CA SER A 2 3.83 20.75 -3.38
C SER A 2 4.16 19.33 -2.88
N ASP A 3 5.17 19.24 -2.00
CA ASP A 3 5.40 18.11 -1.06
C ASP A 3 4.35 18.07 0.08
N THR A 4 3.19 18.70 -0.10
CA THR A 4 2.20 18.96 0.96
C THR A 4 1.50 17.72 1.48
N PHE A 5 1.47 16.63 0.71
CA PHE A 5 0.74 15.42 1.12
C PHE A 5 1.56 14.58 2.09
N ILE A 6 2.85 14.42 1.82
CA ILE A 6 3.75 13.65 2.67
C ILE A 6 3.95 14.37 4.00
N GLU A 7 4.21 15.68 3.96
CA GLU A 7 4.34 16.52 5.16
C GLU A 7 3.08 16.49 6.03
N LYS A 8 1.88 16.36 5.43
CA LYS A 8 0.60 16.42 6.15
C LYS A 8 0.13 15.07 6.68
N TYR A 9 0.38 13.98 5.95
CA TYR A 9 -0.24 12.68 6.23
C TYR A 9 0.75 11.57 6.59
N VAL A 10 2.06 11.80 6.43
CA VAL A 10 3.09 10.80 6.70
C VAL A 10 4.01 11.27 7.82
N ALA A 11 4.26 10.39 8.79
CA ALA A 11 5.14 10.68 9.93
C ALA A 11 6.62 10.58 9.50
N VAL A 12 7.10 11.57 8.76
CA VAL A 12 8.50 11.70 8.32
C VAL A 12 9.27 12.55 9.36
N PRO A 13 10.50 12.19 9.78
CA PRO A 13 11.37 11.16 9.20
C PRO A 13 11.16 9.75 9.76
N GLU A 14 10.40 9.55 10.83
CA GLU A 14 10.36 8.27 11.57
C GLU A 14 9.88 7.05 10.75
N SER A 15 9.11 7.29 9.69
CA SER A 15 8.54 6.25 8.82
C SER A 15 9.57 5.53 7.95
N ILE A 16 9.28 4.26 7.65
CA ILE A 16 10.05 3.43 6.70
C ILE A 16 9.30 3.39 5.37
N LEU A 17 10.00 3.67 4.28
CA LEU A 17 9.46 3.59 2.92
C LEU A 17 9.89 2.26 2.28
N ALA A 18 8.94 1.47 1.77
CA ALA A 18 9.21 0.26 1.01
C ALA A 18 8.70 0.39 -0.44
N THR A 19 9.57 0.20 -1.43
CA THR A 19 9.23 0.34 -2.86
C THR A 19 9.83 -0.78 -3.70
N ASP A 20 9.49 -0.77 -4.99
CA ASP A 20 10.21 -1.51 -6.02
C ASP A 20 11.57 -0.85 -6.34
N SER A 21 12.23 -1.38 -7.36
CA SER A 21 13.49 -0.84 -7.91
C SER A 21 13.29 0.43 -8.75
N GLY A 22 12.08 0.97 -8.86
CA GLY A 22 11.77 2.16 -9.63
C GLY A 22 12.45 3.42 -9.06
N SER A 23 12.97 4.27 -9.94
CA SER A 23 13.67 5.51 -9.56
C SER A 23 12.75 6.67 -9.19
N ALA A 24 11.44 6.52 -9.39
CA ALA A 24 10.43 7.55 -9.12
C ALA A 24 10.47 8.01 -7.65
N TYR A 25 10.78 7.10 -6.73
CA TYR A 25 10.81 7.37 -5.30
C TYR A 25 12.17 7.82 -4.77
N SER A 26 13.23 7.83 -5.57
CA SER A 26 14.60 8.09 -5.08
C SER A 26 14.81 9.48 -4.46
N LYS A 27 14.04 10.48 -4.90
CA LYS A 27 14.11 11.83 -4.30
C LYS A 27 13.40 11.89 -2.96
N VAL A 28 12.20 11.32 -2.88
CA VAL A 28 11.35 11.39 -1.69
C VAL A 28 11.81 10.45 -0.59
N ALA A 29 12.38 9.31 -0.96
CA ALA A 29 12.99 8.32 -0.07
C ALA A 29 14.02 8.92 0.90
N LYS A 30 14.72 9.99 0.49
CA LYS A 30 15.71 10.68 1.32
C LYS A 30 15.12 11.35 2.56
N GLN A 31 13.81 11.61 2.56
CA GLN A 31 13.12 12.20 3.70
C GLN A 31 12.80 11.16 4.78
N PHE A 32 12.70 9.88 4.41
CA PHE A 32 12.33 8.78 5.32
C PHE A 32 13.55 8.26 6.10
N ARG A 33 13.29 7.65 7.26
CA ARG A 33 14.32 7.02 8.10
C ARG A 33 15.05 5.90 7.37
N LEU A 34 14.32 5.12 6.59
CA LEU A 34 14.88 4.00 5.84
C LEU A 34 14.11 3.80 4.55
N HIS A 35 14.83 3.62 3.45
CA HIS A 35 14.27 3.23 2.16
C HIS A 35 14.64 1.78 1.86
N LEU A 36 13.62 0.95 1.79
CA LEU A 36 13.66 -0.47 1.54
C LEU A 36 13.25 -0.73 0.09
N GLN A 37 14.07 -1.46 -0.68
CA GLN A 37 13.78 -1.81 -2.06
C GLN A 37 13.76 -3.32 -2.30
N VAL A 38 12.75 -3.78 -3.03
CA VAL A 38 12.64 -5.17 -3.49
C VAL A 38 12.84 -5.22 -5.00
N ASN A 39 13.81 -6.03 -5.43
CA ASN A 39 14.06 -6.33 -6.84
C ASN A 39 13.42 -7.67 -7.20
N HIS A 40 12.29 -7.62 -7.91
CA HIS A 40 11.52 -8.82 -8.29
C HIS A 40 12.23 -9.74 -9.27
N SER A 41 13.33 -9.31 -9.91
CA SER A 41 14.16 -10.19 -10.74
C SER A 41 15.08 -11.09 -9.91
N GLU A 42 15.33 -10.75 -8.65
CA GLU A 42 16.25 -11.48 -7.76
C GLU A 42 15.53 -12.16 -6.60
N ARG A 43 14.53 -11.48 -6.02
CA ARG A 43 13.82 -11.94 -4.82
C ARG A 43 12.38 -11.43 -4.78
N LEU A 44 11.47 -12.27 -4.29
CA LEU A 44 10.04 -11.92 -4.14
C LEU A 44 9.75 -11.12 -2.87
N ALA A 45 10.67 -11.15 -1.90
CA ALA A 45 10.64 -10.37 -0.66
C ALA A 45 12.04 -9.87 -0.35
N GLY A 46 12.12 -8.73 0.32
CA GLY A 46 13.36 -8.18 0.84
C GLY A 46 13.93 -8.96 2.02
N PRO A 47 15.16 -8.64 2.44
CA PRO A 47 15.88 -9.36 3.49
C PRO A 47 15.28 -9.16 4.87
N GLU A 48 14.57 -8.06 5.10
CA GLU A 48 13.92 -7.77 6.38
C GLU A 48 12.47 -8.31 6.42
N PRO A 49 11.99 -8.79 7.58
CA PRO A 49 10.59 -9.20 7.75
C PRO A 49 9.62 -8.07 7.36
N GLY A 50 8.59 -8.41 6.58
CA GLY A 50 7.57 -7.45 6.14
C GLY A 50 7.96 -6.65 4.89
N GLN A 51 9.15 -6.87 4.32
CA GLN A 51 9.59 -6.20 3.11
C GLN A 51 9.07 -6.92 1.86
N HIS A 52 7.81 -6.73 1.50
CA HIS A 52 7.25 -7.26 0.24
C HIS A 52 6.24 -6.31 -0.40
N LEU A 53 6.18 -6.35 -1.72
CA LEU A 53 5.28 -5.48 -2.49
C LEU A 53 3.89 -6.09 -2.72
N ASN A 54 3.73 -7.37 -2.42
CA ASN A 54 2.48 -8.12 -2.60
C ASN A 54 1.25 -7.47 -1.92
N LEU A 55 1.44 -6.78 -0.79
CA LEU A 55 0.33 -6.06 -0.13
C LEU A 55 -0.13 -4.86 -0.94
N SER A 56 0.82 -4.07 -1.46
CA SER A 56 0.52 -2.92 -2.30
C SER A 56 -0.14 -3.36 -3.60
N GLU A 57 0.40 -4.38 -4.26
CA GLU A 57 -0.17 -4.92 -5.50
C GLU A 57 -1.57 -5.52 -5.27
N GLY A 58 -1.75 -6.27 -4.18
CA GLY A 58 -3.05 -6.87 -3.82
C GLY A 58 -4.12 -5.85 -3.47
N PHE A 59 -3.72 -4.73 -2.85
CA PHE A 59 -4.59 -3.59 -2.59
C PHE A 59 -4.98 -2.88 -3.89
N THR A 60 -4.00 -2.48 -4.72
CA THR A 60 -4.27 -1.78 -5.99
C THR A 60 -5.14 -2.62 -6.93
N ALA A 61 -4.86 -3.92 -7.08
CA ALA A 61 -5.67 -4.81 -7.91
C ALA A 61 -7.11 -4.97 -7.39
N ARG A 62 -7.40 -4.69 -6.11
CA ARG A 62 -8.78 -4.59 -5.63
C ARG A 62 -9.40 -3.25 -5.94
N GLN A 63 -8.64 -2.16 -5.82
CA GLN A 63 -9.12 -0.84 -6.19
C GLN A 63 -9.51 -0.82 -7.67
N ASP A 64 -8.69 -1.38 -8.57
CA ASP A 64 -8.99 -1.48 -10.01
C ASP A 64 -10.25 -2.32 -10.27
N ARG A 65 -10.40 -3.46 -9.58
CA ARG A 65 -11.62 -4.28 -9.68
C ARG A 65 -12.84 -3.58 -9.12
N SER A 66 -12.65 -2.71 -8.12
CA SER A 66 -13.73 -1.94 -7.52
C SER A 66 -14.35 -0.96 -8.52
N GLU A 67 -13.49 -0.38 -9.38
CA GLU A 67 -13.88 0.50 -10.48
C GLU A 67 -14.60 -0.23 -11.60
N LEU A 68 -14.15 -1.43 -11.94
CA LEU A 68 -14.68 -2.15 -13.09
C LEU A 68 -15.90 -3.03 -12.79
N CYS A 69 -15.98 -3.64 -11.61
CA CYS A 69 -16.86 -4.81 -11.42
C CYS A 69 -17.59 -4.90 -10.07
N ILE A 70 -17.18 -4.17 -9.02
CA ILE A 70 -17.77 -4.34 -7.68
C ILE A 70 -18.87 -3.33 -7.43
N TYR A 71 -18.61 -2.05 -7.70
CA TYR A 71 -19.56 -0.98 -7.42
C TYR A 71 -20.28 -0.56 -8.68
N LEU A 72 -21.60 -0.36 -8.57
CA LEU A 72 -22.43 0.13 -9.67
C LEU A 72 -22.06 1.57 -10.04
N ASN A 73 -21.74 2.39 -9.04
CA ASN A 73 -21.28 3.77 -9.19
C ASN A 73 -20.28 4.10 -8.08
N LEU A 74 -19.07 4.51 -8.43
CA LEU A 74 -18.08 5.05 -7.51
C LEU A 74 -18.28 6.55 -7.40
N GLU A 75 -18.91 7.00 -6.31
CA GLU A 75 -19.06 8.43 -6.08
C GLU A 75 -17.82 9.01 -5.37
N PRO A 76 -17.29 10.17 -5.84
CA PRO A 76 -16.12 10.81 -5.22
C PRO A 76 -16.26 11.06 -3.72
N LYS A 77 -17.49 11.29 -3.25
CA LYS A 77 -17.83 11.53 -1.85
C LYS A 77 -17.40 10.38 -0.92
N TYR A 78 -17.38 9.14 -1.42
CA TYR A 78 -17.13 7.94 -0.62
C TYR A 78 -15.79 7.26 -0.97
N LEU A 79 -14.88 7.93 -1.70
CA LEU A 79 -13.58 7.35 -2.08
C LEU A 79 -12.77 6.85 -0.88
N LEU A 80 -12.80 7.57 0.23
CA LEU A 80 -12.14 7.14 1.46
C LEU A 80 -12.77 5.86 2.03
N ASP A 81 -14.10 5.76 2.01
CA ASP A 81 -14.81 4.58 2.51
C ASP A 81 -14.53 3.36 1.65
N TYR A 82 -14.51 3.52 0.31
CA TYR A 82 -14.14 2.46 -0.61
C TYR A 82 -12.70 2.00 -0.43
N ALA A 83 -11.76 2.93 -0.24
CA ALA A 83 -10.36 2.60 0.01
C ALA A 83 -10.18 1.87 1.37
N ALA A 84 -10.90 2.31 2.41
CA ALA A 84 -10.89 1.65 3.71
C ALA A 84 -11.47 0.24 3.63
N GLU A 85 -12.56 0.03 2.88
CA GLU A 85 -13.12 -1.30 2.62
C GLU A 85 -12.11 -2.19 1.88
N ALA A 86 -11.47 -1.68 0.84
CA ALA A 86 -10.48 -2.43 0.07
C ALA A 86 -9.28 -2.85 0.93
N ALA A 87 -8.79 -1.96 1.80
CA ALA A 87 -7.73 -2.24 2.75
C ALA A 87 -8.16 -3.34 3.74
N PHE A 88 -9.32 -3.17 4.39
CA PHE A 88 -9.87 -4.15 5.31
C PHE A 88 -9.98 -5.54 4.67
N ARG A 89 -10.50 -5.61 3.44
CA ARG A 89 -10.67 -6.87 2.69
C ARG A 89 -9.36 -7.49 2.25
N GLU A 90 -8.26 -6.74 2.10
CA GLU A 90 -6.95 -7.35 1.87
C GLU A 90 -6.36 -7.92 3.14
N ASP A 91 -6.38 -7.14 4.22
CA ASP A 91 -5.81 -7.56 5.50
C ASP A 91 -6.52 -8.78 6.09
N HIS A 92 -7.86 -8.83 5.95
CA HIS A 92 -8.67 -9.85 6.61
C HIS A 92 -8.95 -11.09 5.75
N ARG A 93 -8.57 -11.09 4.46
CA ARG A 93 -8.85 -12.20 3.53
C ARG A 93 -8.25 -13.53 3.98
N ARG A 94 -7.08 -13.49 4.62
CA ARG A 94 -6.32 -14.68 5.02
C ARG A 94 -6.43 -14.98 6.51
N LEU A 95 -7.22 -14.21 7.25
CA LEU A 95 -7.44 -14.49 8.66
C LEU A 95 -8.29 -15.76 8.80
N PRO A 96 -7.91 -16.67 9.70
CA PRO A 96 -8.72 -17.83 9.99
C PRO A 96 -10.07 -17.35 10.53
N ARG A 97 -11.15 -18.08 10.20
CA ARG A 97 -12.43 -17.87 10.86
C ARG A 97 -12.20 -18.05 12.35
N ARG A 98 -12.50 -17.01 13.13
CA ARG A 98 -12.46 -17.09 14.58
C ARG A 98 -13.33 -18.27 15.01
N SER A 99 -12.74 -19.23 15.72
CA SER A 99 -13.49 -20.36 16.26
C SER A 99 -14.58 -19.80 17.16
N ALA A 100 -15.82 -20.23 16.95
CA ALA A 100 -16.92 -19.89 17.84
C ALA A 100 -16.67 -20.59 19.18
N THR A 101 -16.03 -19.88 20.11
CA THR A 101 -15.98 -20.18 21.55
C THR A 101 -17.00 -19.32 22.26
#